data_AF-A8D744-F1
#
_entry.id   AF-A8D744-F1
#
_cell.length_a   1.000
_cell.length_b   1.000
_cell.length_c   1.000
_cell.angle_alpha   90.00
_cell.angle_beta   90.00
_cell.angle_gamma   90.00
#
_symmetry.space_group_name_H-M   'P 1'
#
loop_
_entity.id
_entity.type
_entity.pdbx_description
1 polymer ?
#
loop_
_entity_poly.entity_id
_entity_poly.type
_entity_poly.pdbx_seq_one_letter_code
_entity_poly.pdbx_strand_id
1 'polypeptide(L)' 'EGSLRTRKYTDQNGNERYTTEVMLQNFNSTLTLLDSRPNSDYKSNEYKQRETEQKNQYGNFDSEIKEELMDDEIPF' A
#
# COMPACT_ATOMS: atom_id res chain seq x y z
N GLU A 1 -16.77 3.25 -19.70
CA GLU A 1 -16.09 1.96 -19.95
C GLU A 1 -14.59 2.18 -20.14
N GLY A 2 -13.72 1.18 -20.02
CA GLY A 2 -12.25 1.33 -20.16
C GLY A 2 -11.76 1.24 -21.62
N SER A 3 -10.44 1.39 -21.84
CA SER A 3 -9.80 1.21 -23.16
C SER A 3 -9.00 -0.10 -23.23
N LEU A 4 -8.77 -0.64 -24.44
CA LEU A 4 -7.96 -1.85 -24.64
C LEU A 4 -6.51 -1.50 -24.97
N ARG A 5 -5.55 -2.17 -24.33
CA ARG A 5 -4.12 -2.03 -24.64
C ARG A 5 -3.46 -3.40 -24.76
N THR A 6 -2.68 -3.59 -25.83
CA THR A 6 -1.85 -4.77 -26.00
C THR A 6 -0.40 -4.44 -25.68
N ARG A 7 0.22 -5.22 -24.81
CA ARG A 7 1.65 -5.11 -24.49
C ARG A 7 2.38 -6.41 -24.77
N LYS A 8 3.65 -6.29 -25.16
CA LYS A 8 4.59 -7.39 -25.33
C LYS A 8 5.48 -7.49 -24.09
N TYR A 9 5.75 -8.70 -23.64
CA TYR A 9 6.71 -8.97 -22.57
C TYR A 9 7.42 -10.30 -22.81
N THR A 10 8.52 -10.53 -22.11
CA THR A 10 9.29 -11.79 -22.19
C THR A 10 9.01 -12.62 -20.95
N ASP A 11 8.66 -13.89 -21.12
CA ASP A 11 8.47 -14.82 -20.00
C ASP A 11 9.81 -15.35 -19.44
N GLN A 12 9.77 -16.07 -18.30
CA GLN A 12 10.98 -16.60 -17.64
C GLN A 12 11.79 -17.57 -18.52
N ASN A 13 11.16 -18.16 -19.53
CA ASN A 13 11.80 -19.07 -20.48
C ASN A 13 12.37 -18.32 -21.70
N GLY A 14 12.30 -16.99 -21.72
CA GLY A 14 12.80 -16.14 -22.80
C GLY A 14 11.85 -16.01 -24.00
N ASN A 15 10.61 -16.50 -23.90
CA ASN A 15 9.67 -16.41 -25.03
C ASN A 15 8.94 -15.07 -25.04
N GLU A 16 8.67 -14.56 -26.23
CA GLU A 16 7.87 -13.36 -26.43
C GLU A 16 6.37 -13.67 -26.27
N ARG A 17 5.70 -12.91 -25.42
CA ARG A 17 4.27 -13.05 -25.12
C ARG A 17 3.55 -11.72 -25.30
N TYR A 18 2.26 -11.80 -25.66
CA TYR A 18 1.38 -10.66 -25.82
C TYR A 18 0.21 -10.78 -24.86
N THR A 19 -0.16 -9.68 -24.21
CA THR A 19 -1.35 -9.60 -23.35
C THR A 19 -2.16 -8.39 -23.72
N THR A 20 -3.46 -8.60 -23.92
CA THR A 20 -4.45 -7.54 -24.10
C THR A 20 -5.17 -7.32 -22.77
N GLU A 21 -5.10 -6.09 -22.27
CA GLU A 21 -5.64 -5.69 -20.96
C GLU A 21 -6.66 -4.56 -21.14
N VAL A 22 -7.64 -4.49 -20.23
CA VAL A 22 -8.55 -3.35 -20.12
C VAL A 22 -7.93 -2.34 -19.17
N MET A 23 -7.58 -1.16 -19.68
CA MET A 23 -7.06 -0.04 -18.91
C MET A 23 -8.19 0.93 -18.54
N LEU A 24 -8.27 1.26 -17.25
CA LEU A 24 -9.14 2.29 -16.72
C LEU A 24 -8.25 3.50 -16.37
N GLN A 25 -8.23 4.53 -17.22
CA GLN A 25 -7.44 5.74 -16.98
C GLN A 25 -8.31 6.81 -16.30
N ASN A 26 -7.99 7.14 -15.04
CA ASN A 26 -8.63 8.21 -14.27
C ASN A 26 -10.15 8.32 -14.52
N PHE A 27 -10.63 9.51 -14.84
CA PHE A 27 -12.04 9.85 -15.05
C PHE A 27 -12.59 9.44 -16.43
N ASN A 28 -11.76 8.89 -17.32
CA ASN A 28 -12.19 8.46 -18.66
C ASN A 28 -12.79 7.05 -18.64
N SER A 29 -13.22 6.56 -17.48
CA SER A 29 -13.63 5.18 -17.31
C SER A 29 -14.85 5.03 -16.38
N THR A 30 -15.59 3.94 -16.57
CA THR A 30 -16.83 3.66 -15.83
C THR A 30 -16.77 2.21 -15.37
N LEU A 31 -16.90 1.97 -14.07
CA LEU A 31 -16.95 0.65 -13.45
C LEU A 31 -18.32 0.48 -12.80
N THR A 32 -19.05 -0.57 -13.17
CA THR A 32 -20.35 -0.92 -12.56
C THR A 32 -20.21 -2.25 -11.86
N LEU A 33 -20.40 -2.26 -10.53
CA LEU A 33 -20.41 -3.49 -9.73
C LEU A 33 -21.86 -4.00 -9.63
N LEU A 34 -22.09 -5.24 -10.05
CA LEU A 34 -23.43 -5.83 -10.14
C LEU A 34 -23.82 -6.69 -8.93
N ASP A 35 -22.86 -7.02 -8.07
CA ASP A 35 -23.07 -7.83 -6.86
C ASP A 35 -22.48 -7.13 -5.65
N SER A 36 -23.27 -6.22 -5.08
CA SER A 36 -22.99 -5.60 -3.79
C SER A 36 -23.72 -6.42 -2.72
N ARG A 37 -23.08 -7.46 -2.17
CA ARG A 37 -23.63 -8.10 -0.96
C ARG A 37 -23.75 -7.03 0.14
N PRO A 38 -24.93 -6.83 0.76
CA PRO A 38 -25.12 -5.88 1.84
C PRO A 38 -24.51 -6.44 3.12
N ASN A 39 -23.20 -6.55 3.19
CA ASN A 39 -22.53 -6.96 4.43
C ASN A 39 -21.07 -6.49 4.51
N SER A 40 -20.77 -5.33 3.93
CA SER A 40 -19.54 -4.65 4.27
C SER A 40 -19.83 -3.67 5.41
N ASP A 41 -19.90 -4.23 6.61
CA ASP A 41 -19.47 -3.54 7.83
C ASP A 41 -18.02 -3.12 7.61
N TYR A 42 -17.80 -2.03 6.88
CA TYR A 42 -16.56 -1.31 6.91
C TYR A 42 -16.46 -0.69 8.31
N LYS A 43 -16.04 -1.50 9.28
CA LYS A 43 -15.58 -1.00 10.57
C LYS A 43 -14.37 -0.14 10.28
N SER A 44 -14.59 1.16 10.18
CA SER A 44 -13.56 2.16 10.35
C SER A 44 -12.82 1.82 11.65
N ASN A 45 -11.53 1.52 11.56
CA ASN A 45 -10.66 1.39 12.72
C ASN A 45 -10.58 2.78 13.38
N GLU A 46 -11.49 3.00 14.33
CA GLU A 46 -11.47 4.11 15.27
C GLU A 46 -10.35 3.83 16.26
N TYR A 47 -9.18 4.41 16.01
CA TYR A 47 -8.08 4.44 16.97
C TYR A 47 -8.52 5.26 18.19
N LYS A 48 -9.07 4.58 19.20
CA LYS A 48 -9.20 5.15 20.55
C LYS A 48 -7.82 5.43 21.11
N GLN A 49 -7.40 6.70 21.04
CA GLN A 49 -6.35 7.23 21.92
C GLN A 49 -6.83 7.08 23.36
N ARG A 50 -6.25 6.10 24.08
CA ARG A 50 -6.32 6.07 25.54
C ARG A 50 -5.25 7.00 26.06
N GLU A 51 -5.68 8.20 26.46
CA GLU A 51 -4.91 9.07 27.32
C GLU A 51 -4.97 8.49 28.74
N THR A 52 -3.88 7.87 29.20
CA THR A 52 -3.71 7.55 30.63
C THR A 52 -2.22 7.59 30.96
N GLU A 53 -1.81 8.74 31.47
CA GLU A 53 -0.80 8.96 32.52
C GLU A 53 0.29 7.88 32.68
N GLN A 54 1.44 8.05 32.02
CA GLN A 54 2.71 7.50 32.50
C GLN A 54 3.82 8.56 32.37
N LYS A 55 3.90 9.43 33.38
CA LYS A 55 5.10 10.21 33.67
C LYS A 55 6.19 9.25 34.19
N ASN A 56 7.42 9.49 33.74
CA ASN A 56 8.71 8.99 34.25
C ASN A 56 9.14 7.60 33.78
N GLN A 57 9.60 7.51 32.51
CA GLN A 57 10.63 6.52 32.10
C GLN A 57 11.29 6.78 30.73
N TYR A 58 11.18 7.98 30.14
CA TYR A 58 11.70 8.29 28.79
C TYR A 58 13.07 8.98 28.77
N GLY A 59 13.88 8.83 29.82
CA GLY A 59 15.21 9.48 29.87
C GLY A 59 16.36 8.68 29.25
N ASN A 60 16.27 7.34 29.24
CA ASN A 60 17.43 6.49 28.96
C ASN A 60 17.31 5.56 27.74
N PHE A 61 16.10 5.35 27.19
CA PHE A 61 15.91 4.45 26.04
C PHE A 61 16.16 5.16 24.69
N ASP A 62 15.94 6.48 24.66
CA ASP A 62 16.03 7.30 23.44
C ASP A 62 17.49 7.60 23.05
N SER A 63 18.44 7.52 23.98
CA SER A 63 19.88 7.71 23.68
C SER A 63 20.51 6.49 23.01
N GLU A 64 20.09 5.28 23.39
CA GLU A 64 20.70 4.03 22.91
C GLU A 64 20.26 3.69 21.47
N ILE A 65 18.97 3.90 21.15
CA ILE A 65 18.45 3.71 19.79
C ILE A 65 18.91 4.80 18.81
N LYS A 66 19.16 6.02 19.30
CA LYS A 66 19.68 7.11 18.46
C LYS A 66 21.12 6.85 18.01
N GLU A 67 21.94 6.21 18.83
CA GLU A 67 23.31 5.85 18.47
C GLU A 67 23.33 4.78 17.36
N GLU A 68 22.46 3.77 17.44
CA GLU A 68 22.34 2.69 16.45
C GLU A 68 21.81 3.18 15.08
N LEU A 69 20.92 4.17 15.06
CA LEU A 69 20.34 4.74 13.83
C LEU A 69 21.23 5.80 13.14
N MET A 70 22.29 6.28 13.81
CA MET A 70 23.19 7.30 13.26
C MET A 70 24.42 6.72 12.55
N ASP A 71 24.74 5.44 12.76
CA ASP A 71 25.85 4.73 12.09
C ASP A 71 25.41 3.99 10.81
N ASP A 72 24.11 3.76 10.61
CA ASP A 72 23.56 3.13 9.41
C ASP A 72 23.40 4.17 8.28
N GLU A 73 24.55 4.65 7.76
CA GLU A 73 24.59 5.36 6.48
C GLU A 73 23.89 4.53 5.40
N ILE A 74 22.78 5.08 4.92
CA ILE A 74 21.95 4.50 3.85
C ILE A 74 22.79 4.49 2.56
N PRO A 75 23.17 3.33 1.99
CA PRO A 75 23.93 3.33 0.75
C PRO A 75 23.05 3.83 -0.41
N PHE A 76 23.62 4.72 -1.24
CA PHE A 76 23.03 5.23 -2.47
C PHE A 76 22.92 4.17 -3.57
#